data_AF-A0A8T4ZG06-F1
#
_entry.id   AF-A0A8T4ZG06-F1
#
_cell.length_a   1.000
_cell.length_b   1.000
_cell.length_c   1.000
_cell.angle_alpha   90.00
_cell.angle_beta   90.00
_cell.angle_gamma   90.00
#
_symmetry.space_group_name_H-M   'P 1'
#
loop_
_entity.id
_entity.type
_entity.pdbx_description
1 polymer ?
#
loop_
_entity_poly.entity_id
_entity_poly.type
_entity_poly.pdbx_seq_one_letter_code
_entity_poly.pdbx_strand_id
1 'polypeptide(L)'
;VKAHRQGVEFAKKIYGVKAPGLAEISISSSYPADIEFWQGQKALFPADLATKPGGGIIEVTPCPEGISVMHPKWIDYLHCNTEELKRMYERGEAEDLVALGLAMNYTSIKDKHPICLVSEGISYRDAEKIGCQKFKRVEEALEYLTERYGSDSKVNILTHGGETYPIVR
;
A
#
# COMPACT_ATOMS: atom_id res chain seq x y z
N VAL A 1 27.32 -14.35 -3.69
CA VAL A 1 27.06 -12.89 -3.63
C VAL A 1 27.27 -12.14 -4.94
N LYS A 2 28.38 -12.34 -5.69
CA LYS A 2 28.65 -11.59 -6.94
C LYS A 2 27.54 -11.69 -7.99
N ALA A 3 27.02 -12.91 -8.24
CA ALA A 3 25.92 -13.13 -9.17
C ALA A 3 24.64 -12.37 -8.76
N HIS A 4 24.24 -12.44 -7.49
CA HIS A 4 23.10 -11.70 -6.94
C HIS A 4 23.22 -10.18 -7.19
N ARG A 5 24.39 -9.59 -6.92
CA ARG A 5 24.61 -8.15 -7.14
C ARG A 5 24.46 -7.75 -8.61
N GLN A 6 24.94 -8.58 -9.54
CA GLN A 6 24.73 -8.36 -10.98
C GLN A 6 23.24 -8.47 -11.36
N GLY A 7 22.53 -9.43 -10.77
CA GLY A 7 21.07 -9.58 -10.93
C GLY A 7 20.30 -8.35 -10.44
N VAL A 8 20.68 -7.78 -9.30
CA VAL A 8 20.08 -6.53 -8.77
C VAL A 8 20.29 -5.37 -9.76
N GLU A 9 21.49 -5.18 -10.30
CA GLU A 9 21.75 -4.11 -11.28
C GLU A 9 20.97 -4.30 -12.60
N PHE A 10 20.68 -5.54 -12.98
CA PHE A 10 19.81 -5.83 -14.11
C PHE A 10 18.33 -5.55 -13.77
N ALA A 11 17.86 -6.02 -12.61
CA ALA A 11 16.49 -5.80 -12.13
C ALA A 11 16.14 -4.32 -12.03
N LYS A 12 17.05 -3.46 -11.55
CA LYS A 12 16.85 -2.00 -11.50
C LYS A 12 16.50 -1.38 -12.86
N LYS A 13 17.00 -1.96 -13.96
CA LYS A 13 16.73 -1.47 -15.32
C LYS A 13 15.37 -1.89 -15.85
N ILE A 14 14.81 -2.98 -15.31
CA ILE A 14 13.52 -3.55 -15.72
C ILE A 14 12.40 -3.00 -14.85
N TYR A 15 12.56 -3.07 -13.52
CA TYR A 15 11.50 -2.76 -12.56
C TYR A 15 11.55 -1.33 -12.03
N GLY A 16 12.66 -0.62 -12.23
CA GLY A 16 12.82 0.77 -11.82
C GLY A 16 12.23 1.74 -12.85
N VAL A 17 11.23 2.52 -12.45
CA VAL A 17 10.53 3.48 -13.32
C VAL A 17 10.88 4.90 -12.89
N LYS A 18 11.36 5.74 -13.80
CA LYS A 18 11.68 7.14 -13.46
C LYS A 18 10.40 7.91 -13.16
N ALA A 19 10.29 8.47 -11.96
CA ALA A 19 9.21 9.36 -11.56
C ALA A 19 9.63 10.83 -11.69
N PRO A 20 8.71 11.76 -12.03
CA PRO A 20 9.02 13.18 -12.14
C PRO A 20 9.31 13.87 -10.80
N GLY A 21 9.04 13.19 -9.68
CA GLY A 21 9.17 13.70 -8.33
C GLY A 21 8.11 13.09 -7.42
N LEU A 22 8.11 13.50 -6.15
CA LEU A 22 7.02 13.18 -5.22
C LEU A 22 5.76 13.99 -5.57
N ALA A 23 4.60 13.37 -5.44
CA ALA A 23 3.28 13.94 -5.70
C ALA A 23 2.46 14.03 -4.39
N GLU A 24 1.51 14.97 -4.31
CA GLU A 24 0.54 15.00 -3.21
C GLU A 24 -0.37 13.76 -3.21
N ILE A 25 -0.65 13.22 -4.40
CA ILE A 25 -1.51 12.05 -4.59
C ILE A 25 -0.75 11.00 -5.42
N SER A 26 -0.77 9.75 -5.00
CA SER A 26 -0.35 8.61 -5.83
C SER A 26 -1.50 7.63 -6.03
N ILE A 27 -1.77 7.27 -7.28
CA ILE A 27 -2.69 6.18 -7.63
C ILE A 27 -1.84 4.95 -7.95
N SER A 28 -2.07 3.84 -7.27
CA SER A 28 -1.28 2.61 -7.43
C SER A 28 -2.17 1.40 -7.66
N SER A 29 -1.91 0.70 -8.76
CA SER A 29 -2.52 -0.60 -9.07
C SER A 29 -1.69 -1.72 -8.46
N SER A 30 -2.34 -2.67 -7.80
CA SER A 30 -1.67 -3.85 -7.24
C SER A 30 -1.30 -4.92 -8.26
N TYR A 31 -1.76 -4.80 -9.51
CA TYR A 31 -1.49 -5.79 -10.54
C TYR A 31 0.01 -6.12 -10.66
N PRO A 32 0.37 -7.42 -10.76
CA PRO A 32 -0.49 -8.61 -10.77
C PRO A 32 -0.71 -9.25 -9.38
N ALA A 33 -0.28 -8.59 -8.30
CA ALA A 33 -0.32 -9.10 -6.94
C ALA A 33 -1.69 -8.83 -6.27
N ASP A 34 -2.79 -9.23 -6.89
CA ASP A 34 -4.13 -8.68 -6.59
C ASP A 34 -5.20 -9.71 -6.19
N ILE A 35 -4.80 -10.95 -5.88
CA ILE A 35 -5.73 -12.03 -5.48
C ILE A 35 -6.39 -11.79 -4.09
N GLU A 36 -5.63 -11.26 -3.13
CA GLU A 36 -6.08 -10.88 -1.78
C GLU A 36 -5.28 -9.66 -1.31
N PHE A 37 -5.80 -8.89 -0.35
CA PHE A 37 -5.13 -7.66 0.13
C PHE A 37 -3.76 -7.92 0.74
N TRP A 38 -3.53 -9.12 1.29
CA TRP A 38 -2.22 -9.60 1.73
C TRP A 38 -1.13 -9.46 0.66
N GLN A 39 -1.47 -9.70 -0.61
CA GLN A 39 -0.59 -9.43 -1.75
C GLN A 39 -0.78 -8.00 -2.28
N GLY A 40 -2.03 -7.52 -2.31
CA GLY A 40 -2.42 -6.22 -2.88
C GLY A 40 -1.63 -5.06 -2.29
N GLN A 41 -1.48 -5.07 -0.97
CA GLN A 41 -0.76 -4.07 -0.18
C GLN A 41 0.67 -3.81 -0.66
N LYS A 42 1.28 -4.72 -1.45
CA LYS A 42 2.61 -4.50 -2.04
C LYS A 42 2.66 -3.23 -2.88
N ALA A 43 1.53 -2.86 -3.49
CA ALA A 43 1.37 -1.64 -4.27
C ALA A 43 1.55 -0.36 -3.45
N LEU A 44 1.40 -0.44 -2.13
CA LEU A 44 1.58 0.68 -1.21
C LEU A 44 3.06 1.04 -1.03
N PHE A 45 3.99 0.08 -1.10
CA PHE A 45 5.41 0.38 -0.96
C PHE A 45 5.96 1.32 -2.03
N PRO A 46 5.75 1.07 -3.34
CA PRO A 46 6.18 2.02 -4.35
C PRO A 46 5.31 3.29 -4.35
N ALA A 47 4.05 3.22 -3.92
CA ALA A 47 3.22 4.43 -3.77
C ALA A 47 3.74 5.34 -2.65
N ASP A 48 4.16 4.79 -1.51
CA ASP A 48 4.83 5.50 -0.42
C ASP A 48 6.09 6.23 -0.93
N LEU A 49 6.91 5.54 -1.73
CA LEU A 49 8.07 6.15 -2.38
C LEU A 49 7.74 7.25 -3.39
N ALA A 50 6.52 7.28 -3.95
CA ALA A 50 6.07 8.27 -4.92
C ALA A 50 5.28 9.44 -4.30
N THR A 51 4.91 9.35 -3.02
CA THR A 51 4.00 10.28 -2.35
C THR A 51 4.76 11.20 -1.40
N LYS A 52 4.41 12.49 -1.37
CA LYS A 52 4.96 13.43 -0.40
C LYS A 52 4.53 13.03 1.02
N PRO A 53 5.34 13.31 2.06
CA PRO A 53 4.92 13.11 3.44
C PRO A 53 3.56 13.77 3.72
N GLY A 54 2.59 13.00 4.24
CA GLY A 54 1.21 13.46 4.49
C GLY A 54 0.30 13.52 3.25
N GLY A 55 0.82 13.24 2.06
CA GLY A 55 0.04 13.05 0.82
C GLY A 55 -0.78 11.76 0.85
N GLY A 56 -1.74 11.62 -0.06
CA GLY A 56 -2.69 10.51 -0.07
C GLY A 56 -2.36 9.45 -1.11
N ILE A 57 -2.70 8.20 -0.81
CA ILE A 57 -2.51 7.07 -1.73
C ILE A 57 -3.89 6.50 -2.09
N ILE A 58 -4.16 6.35 -3.38
CA ILE A 58 -5.31 5.61 -3.90
C ILE A 58 -4.81 4.24 -4.35
N GLU A 59 -5.11 3.20 -3.58
CA GLU A 59 -4.82 1.82 -3.94
C GLU A 59 -5.98 1.23 -4.72
N VAL A 60 -5.69 0.71 -5.91
CA VAL A 60 -6.65 0.08 -6.81
C VAL A 60 -6.31 -1.41 -6.89
N THR A 61 -7.18 -2.25 -6.32
CA THR A 61 -6.92 -3.69 -6.20
C THR A 61 -8.21 -4.53 -6.21
N PRO A 62 -8.37 -5.49 -7.13
CA PRO A 62 -9.52 -6.40 -7.15
C PRO A 62 -9.76 -7.15 -5.84
N CYS A 63 -8.75 -7.85 -5.31
CA CYS A 63 -8.78 -8.68 -4.10
C CYS A 63 -9.99 -9.62 -4.00
N PRO A 64 -10.29 -10.48 -5.01
CA PRO A 64 -11.47 -11.34 -5.00
C PRO A 64 -11.57 -12.29 -3.80
N GLU A 65 -10.46 -12.64 -3.16
CA GLU A 65 -10.43 -13.51 -1.96
C GLU A 65 -10.51 -12.73 -0.64
N GLY A 66 -10.65 -11.40 -0.68
CA GLY A 66 -10.77 -10.59 0.53
C GLY A 66 -9.41 -10.15 1.08
N ILE A 67 -9.30 -10.07 2.41
CA ILE A 67 -8.14 -9.50 3.10
C ILE A 67 -6.95 -10.48 3.13
N SER A 68 -7.14 -11.65 3.73
CA SER A 68 -6.17 -12.74 3.69
C SER A 68 -6.82 -14.08 4.02
N VAL A 69 -6.62 -15.07 3.16
CA VAL A 69 -7.02 -16.48 3.34
C VAL A 69 -5.96 -17.23 4.16
N MET A 70 -4.68 -17.03 3.86
CA MET A 70 -3.58 -17.73 4.54
C MET A 70 -3.36 -17.22 5.97
N HIS A 71 -3.55 -15.91 6.19
CA HIS A 71 -3.34 -15.25 7.47
C HIS A 71 -4.64 -14.55 7.94
N PRO A 72 -5.69 -15.30 8.31
CA PRO A 72 -7.01 -14.71 8.62
C PRO A 72 -6.98 -13.74 9.81
N LYS A 73 -6.03 -13.92 10.75
CA LYS A 73 -5.84 -13.01 11.89
C LYS A 73 -5.12 -11.71 11.53
N TRP A 74 -4.58 -11.59 10.32
CA TRP A 74 -3.84 -10.39 9.91
C TRP A 74 -4.68 -9.13 10.02
N ILE A 75 -5.98 -9.21 9.69
CA ILE A 75 -6.93 -8.09 9.83
C ILE A 75 -7.03 -7.56 11.27
N ASP A 76 -6.78 -8.39 12.27
CA ASP A 76 -6.77 -8.00 13.68
C ASP A 76 -5.46 -7.31 14.08
N TYR A 77 -4.43 -7.30 13.23
CA TYR A 77 -3.24 -6.45 13.43
C TYR A 77 -3.34 -5.14 12.67
N LEU A 78 -4.06 -5.11 11.54
CA LEU A 78 -4.14 -3.92 10.68
C LEU A 78 -4.92 -2.74 11.30
N HIS A 79 -5.72 -2.99 12.33
CA HIS A 79 -6.42 -1.93 13.07
C HIS A 79 -5.47 -1.15 14.00
N CYS A 80 -4.34 -1.75 14.39
CA CYS A 80 -3.37 -1.12 15.27
C CYS A 80 -2.54 -0.06 14.53
N ASN A 81 -1.83 0.76 15.29
CA ASN A 81 -0.71 1.56 14.81
C ASN A 81 0.63 0.83 14.97
N THR A 82 1.68 1.36 14.35
CA THR A 82 3.01 0.72 14.33
C THR A 82 3.59 0.49 15.73
N GLU A 83 3.36 1.41 16.68
CA GLU A 83 3.90 1.30 18.05
C GLU A 83 3.16 0.25 18.88
N GLU A 84 1.86 0.07 18.66
CA GLU A 84 1.09 -1.02 19.27
C GLU A 84 1.58 -2.40 18.83
N LEU A 85 1.84 -2.56 17.52
CA LEU A 85 2.36 -3.82 16.98
C LEU A 85 3.77 -4.14 17.49
N LYS A 86 4.65 -3.12 17.64
CA LYS A 86 5.96 -3.28 18.27
C LYS A 86 5.84 -3.77 19.71
N ARG A 87 4.97 -3.14 20.52
CA ARG A 87 4.74 -3.58 21.90
C ARG A 87 4.18 -5.00 21.97
N MET A 88 3.27 -5.36 21.06
CA MET A 88 2.75 -6.72 20.97
C MET A 88 3.85 -7.75 20.66
N TYR A 89 4.79 -7.41 19.76
CA TYR A 89 5.97 -8.23 19.48
C TYR A 89 6.88 -8.38 20.70
N GLU A 90 7.23 -7.27 21.36
CA GLU A 90 8.13 -7.26 22.53
C GLU A 90 7.56 -8.04 23.72
N ARG A 91 6.23 -8.05 23.87
CA ARG A 91 5.54 -8.83 24.92
C ARG A 91 5.31 -10.29 24.55
N GLY A 92 5.59 -10.70 23.31
CA GLY A 92 5.35 -12.06 22.83
C GLY A 92 3.86 -12.43 22.72
N GLU A 93 2.99 -11.44 22.48
CA GLU A 93 1.53 -11.59 22.44
C GLU A 93 0.98 -11.92 21.04
N ALA A 94 1.84 -11.89 20.02
CA ALA A 94 1.44 -12.16 18.64
C ALA A 94 1.36 -13.66 18.37
N GLU A 95 0.17 -14.12 17.97
CA GLU A 95 -0.08 -15.51 17.59
C GLU A 95 0.50 -15.87 16.22
N ASP A 96 0.57 -14.89 15.31
CA ASP A 96 1.12 -15.05 13.96
C ASP A 96 2.16 -13.96 13.71
N LEU A 97 3.43 -14.32 13.87
CA LEU A 97 4.56 -13.41 13.70
C LEU A 97 4.77 -12.97 12.25
N VAL A 98 4.33 -13.79 11.27
CA VAL A 98 4.45 -13.44 9.84
C VAL A 98 3.42 -12.35 9.51
N ALA A 99 2.18 -12.55 9.96
CA ALA A 99 1.13 -11.55 9.84
C ALA A 99 1.48 -10.25 10.59
N LEU A 100 2.01 -10.36 11.81
CA LEU A 100 2.46 -9.20 12.58
C LEU A 100 3.52 -8.38 11.83
N GLY A 101 4.55 -9.05 11.30
CA GLY A 101 5.62 -8.39 10.55
C GLY A 101 5.12 -7.67 9.30
N LEU A 102 4.18 -8.27 8.56
CA LEU A 102 3.60 -7.61 7.40
C LEU A 102 2.64 -6.48 7.80
N ALA A 103 1.90 -6.65 8.91
CA ALA A 103 1.07 -5.59 9.46
C ALA A 103 1.91 -4.36 9.84
N MET A 104 3.07 -4.53 10.48
CA MET A 104 3.99 -3.43 10.80
C MET A 104 4.42 -2.65 9.56
N ASN A 105 4.70 -3.34 8.45
CA ASN A 105 5.04 -2.69 7.18
C ASN A 105 3.86 -1.86 6.65
N TYR A 106 2.66 -2.44 6.62
CA TYR A 106 1.45 -1.74 6.19
C TYR A 106 1.12 -0.55 7.09
N THR A 107 1.12 -0.72 8.42
CA THR A 107 0.79 0.35 9.37
C THR A 107 1.78 1.50 9.27
N SER A 108 3.07 1.21 9.00
CA SER A 108 4.06 2.27 8.81
C SER A 108 3.71 3.21 7.65
N ILE A 109 3.04 2.71 6.61
CA ILE A 109 2.58 3.52 5.46
C ILE A 109 1.28 4.23 5.82
N LYS A 110 0.30 3.50 6.37
CA LYS A 110 -0.99 4.05 6.80
C LYS A 110 -0.84 5.19 7.83
N ASP A 111 0.15 5.09 8.72
CA ASP A 111 0.45 6.13 9.73
C ASP A 111 0.97 7.43 9.08
N LYS A 112 1.52 7.36 7.86
CA LYS A 112 2.06 8.50 7.09
C LYS A 112 1.08 9.07 6.07
N HIS A 113 0.19 8.23 5.54
CA HIS A 113 -0.64 8.55 4.38
C HIS A 113 -2.10 8.13 4.59
N PRO A 114 -3.09 9.01 4.34
CA PRO A 114 -4.46 8.53 4.17
C PRO A 114 -4.51 7.59 2.95
N ILE A 115 -5.06 6.39 3.16
CA ILE A 115 -5.22 5.37 2.13
C ILE A 115 -6.68 5.35 1.66
N CYS A 116 -6.90 5.68 0.40
CA CYS A 116 -8.16 5.48 -0.29
C CYS A 116 -8.10 4.13 -1.02
N LEU A 117 -9.11 3.28 -0.84
CA LEU A 117 -9.15 1.95 -1.42
C LEU A 117 -10.26 1.85 -2.48
N VAL A 118 -9.92 1.38 -3.67
CA VAL A 118 -10.87 1.01 -4.72
C VAL A 118 -10.73 -0.48 -4.98
N SER A 119 -11.74 -1.25 -4.58
CA SER A 119 -11.67 -2.71 -4.60
C SER A 119 -13.06 -3.36 -4.64
N GLU A 120 -13.24 -4.36 -5.50
CA GLU A 120 -14.49 -5.12 -5.57
C GLU A 120 -14.59 -6.13 -4.41
N GLY A 121 -13.52 -6.87 -4.12
CA GLY A 121 -13.56 -7.98 -3.16
C GLY A 121 -13.46 -7.59 -1.68
N ILE A 122 -13.21 -6.31 -1.34
CA ILE A 122 -12.91 -5.91 0.05
C ILE A 122 -14.08 -5.41 0.92
N SER A 123 -15.37 -5.34 0.56
CA SER A 123 -16.39 -4.74 1.47
C SER A 123 -16.05 -3.32 2.03
N TYR A 124 -17.02 -2.60 2.60
CA TYR A 124 -16.72 -1.29 3.24
C TYR A 124 -16.25 -1.47 4.68
N ARG A 125 -16.80 -2.47 5.37
CA ARG A 125 -16.51 -2.78 6.76
C ARG A 125 -15.05 -3.22 6.95
N ASP A 126 -14.55 -4.08 6.07
CA ASP A 126 -13.17 -4.57 6.19
C ASP A 126 -12.17 -3.48 5.82
N ALA A 127 -12.47 -2.67 4.79
CA ALA A 127 -11.68 -1.48 4.46
C ALA A 127 -11.56 -0.52 5.65
N GLU A 128 -12.67 -0.21 6.32
CA GLU A 128 -12.66 0.63 7.52
C GLU A 128 -11.85 -0.03 8.65
N LYS A 129 -12.01 -1.34 8.88
CA LYS A 129 -11.28 -2.09 9.91
C LYS A 129 -9.76 -2.06 9.71
N ILE A 130 -9.30 -2.06 8.47
CA ILE A 130 -7.86 -1.94 8.16
C ILE A 130 -7.38 -0.48 8.09
N GLY A 131 -8.26 0.50 8.32
CA GLY A 131 -7.96 1.93 8.33
C GLY A 131 -7.84 2.57 6.95
N CYS A 132 -8.53 2.00 5.95
CA CYS A 132 -8.68 2.58 4.62
C CYS A 132 -10.06 3.24 4.46
N GLN A 133 -10.13 4.30 3.65
CA GLN A 133 -11.40 4.85 3.18
C GLN A 133 -11.74 4.27 1.81
N LYS A 134 -12.82 3.47 1.73
CA LYS A 134 -13.20 2.82 0.48
C LYS A 134 -14.07 3.70 -0.42
N PHE A 135 -13.80 3.64 -1.72
CA PHE A 135 -14.57 4.29 -2.78
C PHE A 135 -15.00 3.26 -3.82
N LYS A 136 -16.06 3.55 -4.59
CA LYS A 136 -16.49 2.65 -5.68
C LYS A 136 -15.62 2.82 -6.90
N ARG A 137 -15.11 4.03 -7.09
CA ARG A 137 -14.43 4.46 -8.30
C ARG A 137 -13.18 5.26 -7.97
N VAL A 138 -12.19 5.18 -8.86
CA VAL A 138 -10.93 5.95 -8.73
C VAL A 138 -11.20 7.45 -8.78
N GLU A 139 -12.16 7.89 -9.59
CA GLU A 139 -12.53 9.29 -9.71
C GLU A 139 -13.06 9.88 -8.39
N GLU A 140 -13.89 9.13 -7.65
CA GLU A 140 -14.42 9.56 -6.35
C GLU A 140 -13.28 9.71 -5.32
N ALA A 141 -12.34 8.77 -5.30
CA ALA A 141 -11.18 8.83 -4.41
C ALA A 141 -10.24 10.00 -4.78
N LEU A 142 -10.08 10.26 -6.08
CA LEU A 142 -9.27 11.37 -6.58
C LEU A 142 -9.89 12.72 -6.25
N GLU A 143 -11.21 12.87 -6.43
CA GLU A 143 -11.96 14.07 -6.02
C GLU A 143 -11.78 14.33 -4.53
N TYR A 144 -11.99 13.32 -3.68
CA TYR A 144 -11.80 13.43 -2.23
C TYR A 144 -10.40 13.92 -1.84
N LEU A 145 -9.33 13.36 -2.43
CA LEU A 145 -7.97 13.81 -2.13
C LEU A 145 -7.64 15.17 -2.77
N THR A 146 -8.22 15.50 -3.92
CA THR A 146 -8.05 16.80 -4.57
C THR A 146 -8.69 17.92 -3.75
N GLU A 147 -9.86 17.68 -3.16
CA GLU A 147 -10.47 18.63 -2.20
C GLU A 147 -9.56 18.89 -1.00
N ARG A 148 -8.86 17.85 -0.54
CA ARG A 148 -7.94 17.93 0.61
C ARG A 148 -6.63 18.66 0.29
N TYR A 149 -6.04 18.40 -0.87
CA TYR A 149 -4.69 18.89 -1.23
C TYR A 149 -4.69 20.07 -2.19
N GLY A 150 -5.84 20.42 -2.77
CA GLY A 150 -6.02 21.50 -3.74
C GLY A 150 -6.04 21.00 -5.20
N SER A 151 -6.68 21.77 -6.07
CA SER A 151 -6.84 21.47 -7.50
C SER A 151 -5.53 21.43 -8.29
N ASP A 152 -4.48 22.08 -7.77
CA ASP A 152 -3.14 22.11 -8.39
C ASP A 152 -2.23 20.97 -7.87
N SER A 153 -2.78 20.03 -7.10
CA SER A 153 -2.05 18.87 -6.58
C SER A 153 -1.51 18.01 -7.72
N LYS A 154 -0.26 17.55 -7.56
CA LYS A 154 0.36 16.63 -8.50
C LYS A 154 -0.13 15.23 -8.22
N VAL A 155 -0.30 14.45 -9.28
CA VAL A 155 -0.72 13.06 -9.24
C VAL A 155 0.33 12.18 -9.91
N ASN A 156 0.82 11.18 -9.19
CA ASN A 156 1.59 10.07 -9.77
C ASN A 156 0.66 8.88 -10.03
N ILE A 157 0.86 8.17 -11.14
CA ILE A 157 0.09 6.95 -11.47
C ILE A 157 1.06 5.78 -11.67
N LEU A 158 0.90 4.75 -10.83
CA LEU A 158 1.70 3.53 -10.82
C LEU A 158 0.81 2.39 -11.32
N THR A 159 0.93 2.03 -12.60
CA THR A 159 0.06 1.02 -13.22
C THR A 159 0.41 -0.42 -12.86
N HIS A 160 1.61 -0.66 -12.32
CA HIS A 160 2.15 -1.98 -11.96
C HIS A 160 2.85 -1.90 -10.60
N GLY A 161 2.17 -1.34 -9.59
CA GLY A 161 2.71 -1.17 -8.23
C GLY A 161 3.04 -2.49 -7.53
N GLY A 162 2.49 -3.62 -7.98
CA GLY A 162 2.86 -4.94 -7.46
C GLY A 162 4.28 -5.38 -7.82
N GLU A 163 4.89 -4.82 -8.88
CA GLU A 163 6.15 -5.32 -9.48
C GLU A 163 7.20 -4.23 -9.69
N THR A 164 6.77 -2.97 -9.89
CA THR A 164 7.65 -1.85 -10.23
C THR A 164 7.83 -0.90 -9.06
N TYR A 165 8.91 -0.14 -9.06
CA TYR A 165 9.13 0.91 -8.07
C TYR A 165 9.58 2.22 -8.72
N PRO A 166 9.15 3.37 -8.18
CA PRO A 166 9.57 4.67 -8.68
C PRO A 166 11.03 4.94 -8.29
N ILE A 167 11.78 5.49 -9.23
CA ILE A 167 13.07 6.12 -9.01
C ILE A 167 12.80 7.63 -8.97
N VAL A 168 12.69 8.15 -7.75
CA VAL A 168 12.56 9.58 -7.48
C VAL A 168 13.96 10.18 -7.38
N ARG A 169 14.19 11.32 -8.06
CA ARG A 169 15.45 12.06 -8.04
C ARG A 169 15.36 13.28 -7.15
#